data_AF-A0A8A2VH50-F1
#
_entry.id   AF-A0A8A2VH50-F1
#
_cell.length_a   1.000
_cell.length_b   1.000
_cell.length_c   1.000
_cell.angle_alpha   90.00
_cell.angle_beta   90.00
_cell.angle_gamma   90.00
#
_symmetry.space_group_name_H-M   'P 1'
#
loop_
_entity.id
_entity.type
_entity.pdbx_description
1 polymer ?
#
loop_
_entity_poly.entity_id
_entity_poly.type
_entity_poly.pdbx_seq_one_letter_code
_entity_poly.pdbx_strand_id
1 'polypeptide(L)'
;MNRRQYLVRTGAGAVTLTALAGCLDRSEDASSQPVSDRTGERALDRAVGTLNLAAVALAVDEDALEDVERDAFDSGEPTELIDDARDHLETAATELPSDRDADVETLNTYADVLEQLIAVTAVVTDEALADAVDDVVAAIDGEGDREAAAATLDEQTTEIDAARTTYDEALADVRSFGDRFEELTSLEPAQLEEGVAPLGDAVASLATIGDGLESMLDGTGSLERGRDHFENGAYDRARKAFAAAETAFESARTAFDADNPPAGFADRVGTAHCQATRLGEAAGDFRAAASAAADGDRITAREKRNDGEDALEAAGRCA
;
A
#
# COMPACT_ATOMS: atom_id res chain seq x y z
N MET A 1 3.26 37.96 5.06
CA MET A 1 1.92 38.19 5.64
C MET A 1 1.10 36.95 5.39
N ASN A 2 0.48 36.42 6.45
CA ASN A 2 -0.47 35.31 6.53
C ASN A 2 0.02 33.92 6.08
N ARG A 3 0.67 33.21 7.02
CA ARG A 3 1.07 31.79 6.94
C ARG A 3 0.41 30.92 8.03
N ARG A 4 -0.73 31.36 8.61
CA ARG A 4 -1.35 30.75 9.81
C ARG A 4 -2.88 30.59 9.74
N GLN A 5 -3.46 30.30 8.57
CA GLN A 5 -4.92 30.14 8.47
C GLN A 5 -5.42 29.03 7.53
N TYR A 6 -4.70 27.90 7.41
CA TYR A 6 -5.22 26.72 6.68
C TYR A 6 -4.93 25.41 7.43
N LEU A 7 -5.38 25.30 8.67
CA LEU A 7 -5.42 24.02 9.41
C LEU A 7 -6.80 23.80 10.07
N VAL A 8 -7.87 24.14 9.34
CA VAL A 8 -9.24 23.83 9.76
C VAL A 8 -10.10 23.65 8.52
N ARG A 9 -9.81 22.65 7.65
CA ARG A 9 -10.84 22.18 6.71
C ARG A 9 -10.54 20.88 5.96
N THR A 10 -10.47 19.76 6.67
CA THR A 10 -10.94 18.40 6.29
C THR A 10 -10.48 17.48 7.42
N GLY A 11 -11.39 16.86 8.16
CA GLY A 11 -11.69 15.45 7.91
C GLY A 11 -11.19 14.48 8.99
N ALA A 12 -10.55 14.92 10.08
CA ALA A 12 -10.35 14.08 11.27
C ALA A 12 -10.56 14.90 12.54
N GLY A 13 -11.25 14.31 13.53
CA GLY A 13 -11.63 14.96 14.77
C GLY A 13 -10.43 15.52 15.51
N ALA A 14 -10.26 16.84 15.47
CA ALA A 14 -9.39 17.54 16.39
C ALA A 14 -9.93 17.34 17.82
N VAL A 15 -9.41 16.32 18.51
CA VAL A 15 -9.55 16.18 19.96
C VAL A 15 -8.82 17.37 20.57
N THR A 16 -9.57 18.45 20.78
CA THR A 16 -9.09 19.58 21.57
C THR A 16 -8.85 19.07 22.99
N LEU A 17 -7.60 18.77 23.33
CA LEU A 17 -7.15 18.59 24.70
C LEU A 17 -7.31 19.92 25.45
N THR A 18 -8.52 20.18 25.94
CA THR A 18 -8.75 21.22 26.95
C THR A 18 -8.03 20.79 28.23
N ALA A 19 -6.85 21.37 28.45
CA ALA A 19 -6.15 21.33 29.73
C ALA A 19 -7.10 21.83 30.83
N LEU A 20 -7.64 20.90 31.62
CA LEU A 20 -8.35 21.19 32.86
C LEU A 20 -7.34 21.69 33.90
N ALA A 21 -7.04 22.98 33.85
CA ALA A 21 -6.41 23.71 34.94
C ALA A 21 -7.45 23.88 36.07
N GLY A 22 -7.65 22.82 36.87
CA GLY A 22 -8.47 22.83 38.07
C GLY A 22 -7.74 23.49 39.24
N CYS A 23 -8.31 24.59 39.73
CA CYS A 23 -7.87 25.35 40.90
C CYS A 23 -7.73 24.47 42.16
N LEU A 24 -6.55 24.49 42.79
CA LEU A 24 -6.36 24.00 44.16
C LEU A 24 -6.99 24.99 45.15
N ASP A 25 -8.19 24.68 45.63
CA ASP A 25 -8.74 25.25 46.87
C ASP A 25 -8.28 24.39 48.05
N ARG A 26 -7.51 25.00 48.96
CA ARG A 26 -6.84 24.32 50.08
C ARG A 26 -7.78 24.30 51.27
N SER A 27 -8.54 23.22 51.43
CA SER A 27 -9.32 22.94 52.65
C SER A 27 -8.51 21.99 53.54
N GLU A 28 -8.05 22.49 54.68
CA GLU A 28 -7.37 21.71 55.72
C GLU A 28 -8.40 20.96 56.58
N ASP A 29 -8.60 19.67 56.31
CA ASP A 29 -9.18 18.75 57.28
C ASP A 29 -8.49 17.37 57.14
N ALA A 30 -7.52 17.13 58.01
CA ALA A 30 -6.64 15.98 57.98
C ALA A 30 -7.31 14.78 58.67
N SER A 31 -8.13 14.05 57.90
CA SER A 31 -8.35 12.64 58.17
C SER A 31 -7.28 11.83 57.42
N SER A 32 -6.40 11.15 58.16
CA SER A 32 -5.37 10.26 57.63
C SER A 32 -6.02 8.99 57.08
N GLN A 33 -6.75 9.12 55.97
CA GLN A 33 -7.08 7.97 55.15
C GLN A 33 -5.78 7.47 54.49
N PRO A 34 -5.53 6.15 54.46
CA PRO A 34 -4.42 5.61 53.69
C PRO A 34 -4.60 6.04 52.23
N VAL A 35 -3.65 6.80 51.71
CA VAL A 35 -3.60 7.11 50.27
C VAL A 35 -3.43 5.77 49.58
N SER A 36 -4.46 5.32 48.84
CA SER A 36 -4.36 4.10 48.05
C SER A 36 -3.19 4.25 47.08
N ASP A 37 -2.39 3.21 46.93
CA ASP A 37 -1.37 3.17 45.89
C ASP A 37 -2.09 3.21 44.53
N ARG A 38 -1.78 4.22 43.72
CA ARG A 38 -2.38 4.44 42.39
C ARG A 38 -1.36 4.20 41.28
N THR A 39 -0.29 3.48 41.56
CA THR A 39 0.79 3.24 40.60
C THR A 39 0.28 2.47 39.38
N GLY A 40 -0.47 1.38 39.59
CA GLY A 40 -1.08 0.62 38.50
C GLY A 40 -2.08 1.41 37.66
N GLU A 41 -2.98 2.18 38.29
CA GLU A 41 -3.95 3.04 37.59
C GLU A 41 -3.25 4.10 36.72
N ARG A 42 -2.23 4.76 37.28
CA ARG A 42 -1.45 5.76 36.53
C ARG A 42 -0.64 5.16 35.40
N ALA A 43 -0.17 3.92 35.55
CA ALA A 43 0.54 3.22 34.49
C ALA A 43 -0.41 2.90 33.34
N LEU A 44 -1.62 2.41 33.64
CA LEU A 44 -2.66 2.16 32.64
C LEU A 44 -3.04 3.45 31.88
N ASP A 45 -3.29 4.56 32.59
CA ASP A 45 -3.63 5.85 31.97
C ASP A 45 -2.50 6.36 31.06
N ARG A 46 -1.24 6.16 31.44
CA ARG A 46 -0.09 6.52 30.60
C ARG A 46 0.01 5.63 29.38
N ALA A 47 -0.17 4.32 29.52
CA ALA A 47 -0.18 3.40 28.38
C ALA A 47 -1.20 3.83 27.33
N VAL A 48 -2.44 4.13 27.74
CA VAL A 48 -3.48 4.66 26.85
C VAL A 48 -3.01 5.95 26.16
N GLY A 49 -2.51 6.91 26.94
CA GLY A 49 -2.03 8.18 26.41
C GLY A 49 -0.91 8.01 25.38
N THR A 50 0.05 7.12 25.65
CA THR A 50 1.18 6.83 24.76
C THR A 50 0.75 6.08 23.51
N LEU A 51 -0.18 5.11 23.59
CA LEU A 51 -0.74 4.42 22.42
C LEU A 51 -1.52 5.39 21.52
N ASN A 52 -2.28 6.31 22.10
CA ASN A 52 -2.97 7.35 21.33
C ASN A 52 -1.96 8.31 20.65
N LEU A 53 -0.81 8.59 21.27
CA LEU A 53 0.27 9.34 20.62
C LEU A 53 0.91 8.55 19.48
N ALA A 54 1.13 7.24 19.66
CA ALA A 54 1.64 6.37 18.60
C ALA A 54 0.68 6.33 17.40
N ALA A 55 -0.63 6.26 17.64
CA ALA A 55 -1.64 6.33 16.59
C ALA A 55 -1.63 7.68 15.84
N VAL A 56 -1.35 8.79 16.52
CA VAL A 56 -1.19 10.10 15.89
C VAL A 56 0.12 10.20 15.12
N ALA A 57 1.22 9.62 15.62
CA ALA A 57 2.50 9.58 14.90
C ALA A 57 2.44 8.66 13.67
N LEU A 58 1.60 7.62 13.72
CA LEU A 58 1.29 6.75 12.58
C LEU A 58 0.38 7.43 11.56
N ALA A 59 -0.41 8.45 11.96
CA ALA A 59 -1.29 9.14 11.04
C ALA A 59 -0.47 9.82 9.95
N VAL A 60 -0.32 9.11 8.83
CA VAL A 60 0.32 9.61 7.62
C VAL A 60 -0.59 10.71 7.10
N ASP A 61 -0.07 11.93 7.02
CA ASP A 61 -0.78 13.00 6.31
C ASP A 61 -1.13 12.47 4.91
N GLU A 62 -2.36 12.69 4.42
CA GLU A 62 -2.73 12.31 3.05
C GLU A 62 -1.66 12.80 2.05
N ASP A 63 -1.09 13.98 2.32
CA ASP A 63 0.03 14.59 1.59
C ASP A 63 1.31 13.73 1.54
N ALA A 64 1.59 12.90 2.54
CA ALA A 64 2.75 11.99 2.56
C ALA A 64 2.50 10.71 1.75
N LEU A 65 1.24 10.32 1.54
CA LEU A 65 0.87 9.31 0.54
C LEU A 65 0.85 9.89 -0.89
N GLU A 66 0.81 11.22 -1.01
CA GLU A 66 0.83 11.91 -2.31
C GLU A 66 2.24 12.01 -2.92
N ASP A 67 3.31 12.07 -2.10
CA ASP A 67 4.69 12.28 -2.56
C ASP A 67 5.69 11.39 -1.79
N VAL A 68 5.66 10.09 -2.11
CA VAL A 68 6.50 9.03 -1.48
C VAL A 68 8.00 9.36 -1.60
N GLU A 69 8.42 10.03 -2.66
CA GLU A 69 9.83 10.37 -2.94
C GLU A 69 10.38 11.51 -2.06
N ARG A 70 9.51 12.23 -1.33
CA ARG A 70 9.91 13.45 -0.62
C ARG A 70 10.06 13.29 0.88
N ASP A 71 9.24 12.46 1.51
CA ASP A 71 9.13 12.36 2.96
C ASP A 71 8.84 10.90 3.36
N ALA A 72 9.87 10.04 3.31
CA ALA A 72 9.77 8.65 3.74
C ALA A 72 9.25 8.55 5.18
N PHE A 73 8.31 7.64 5.43
CA PHE A 73 7.72 7.42 6.74
C PHE A 73 8.79 6.97 7.76
N ASP A 74 8.93 7.72 8.85
CA ASP A 74 9.80 7.35 9.97
C ASP A 74 9.03 6.47 10.97
N SER A 75 9.22 5.16 10.85
CA SER A 75 8.62 4.20 11.77
C SER A 75 9.22 4.23 13.18
N GLY A 76 10.33 4.95 13.40
CA GLY A 76 11.05 4.99 14.66
C GLY A 76 10.23 5.60 15.80
N GLU A 77 9.69 6.80 15.61
CA GLU A 77 8.88 7.50 16.63
C GLU A 77 7.64 6.70 17.08
N PRO A 78 6.76 6.23 16.19
CA PRO A 78 5.59 5.46 16.63
C PRO A 78 5.97 4.10 17.27
N THR A 79 7.08 3.48 16.85
CA THR A 79 7.58 2.24 17.47
C THR A 79 8.07 2.49 18.90
N GLU A 80 8.87 3.54 19.13
CA GLU A 80 9.35 3.90 20.48
C GLU A 80 8.18 4.21 21.42
N LEU A 81 7.13 4.86 20.93
CA LEU A 81 5.92 5.12 21.72
C LEU A 81 5.19 3.83 22.10
N ILE A 82 5.11 2.84 21.21
CA ILE A 82 4.50 1.54 21.52
C ILE A 82 5.32 0.79 22.57
N ASP A 83 6.65 0.80 22.46
CA ASP A 83 7.54 0.19 23.45
C ASP A 83 7.36 0.83 24.84
N ASP A 84 7.33 2.17 24.92
CA ASP A 84 7.05 2.90 26.16
C ASP A 84 5.67 2.56 26.74
N ALA A 85 4.65 2.38 25.89
CA ALA A 85 3.32 1.98 26.33
C ALA A 85 3.31 0.55 26.89
N ARG A 86 4.05 -0.39 26.29
CA ARG A 86 4.18 -1.77 26.77
C ARG A 86 4.85 -1.83 28.14
N ASP A 87 5.89 -1.04 28.38
CA ASP A 87 6.51 -0.90 29.71
C ASP A 87 5.50 -0.42 30.77
N HIS A 88 4.61 0.50 30.38
CA HIS A 88 3.51 0.96 31.25
C HIS A 88 2.46 -0.13 31.47
N LEU A 89 2.12 -0.93 30.46
CA LEU A 89 1.19 -2.06 30.59
C LEU A 89 1.76 -3.17 31.49
N GLU A 90 3.05 -3.46 31.43
CA GLU A 90 3.71 -4.42 32.33
C GLU A 90 3.62 -3.96 33.80
N THR A 91 3.86 -2.67 34.04
CA THR A 91 3.69 -2.06 35.36
C THR A 91 2.24 -2.15 35.82
N ALA A 92 1.27 -1.87 34.94
CA ALA A 92 -0.15 -1.97 35.24
C ALA A 92 -0.55 -3.41 35.59
N ALA A 93 -0.08 -4.40 34.82
CA ALA A 93 -0.34 -5.82 35.07
C ALA A 93 0.18 -6.31 36.43
N THR A 94 1.30 -5.77 36.88
CA THR A 94 1.92 -6.14 38.16
C THR A 94 1.19 -5.53 39.36
N GLU A 95 0.74 -4.28 39.21
CA GLU A 95 0.22 -3.46 40.32
C GLU A 95 -1.31 -3.46 40.42
N LEU A 96 -2.02 -3.75 39.33
CA LEU A 96 -3.49 -3.81 39.33
C LEU A 96 -4.01 -5.17 39.81
N PRO A 97 -5.22 -5.21 40.40
CA PRO A 97 -5.89 -6.46 40.72
C PRO A 97 -6.34 -7.20 39.44
N SER A 98 -6.45 -8.52 39.53
CA SER A 98 -6.72 -9.41 38.39
C SER A 98 -8.04 -9.17 37.65
N ASP A 99 -9.00 -8.45 38.26
CA ASP A 99 -10.22 -8.03 37.57
C ASP A 99 -9.97 -6.95 36.49
N ARG A 100 -8.73 -6.43 36.41
CA ARG A 100 -8.26 -5.49 35.38
C ARG A 100 -7.42 -6.15 34.29
N ASP A 101 -7.16 -7.46 34.36
CA ASP A 101 -6.32 -8.18 33.39
C ASP A 101 -6.84 -8.02 31.96
N ALA A 102 -8.17 -8.05 31.78
CA ALA A 102 -8.82 -7.87 30.47
C ALA A 102 -8.58 -6.48 29.86
N ASP A 103 -8.38 -5.44 30.67
CA ASP A 103 -8.06 -4.11 30.15
C ASP A 103 -6.63 -4.04 29.62
N VAL A 104 -5.70 -4.65 30.36
CA VAL A 104 -4.31 -4.75 29.95
C VAL A 104 -4.20 -5.57 28.67
N GLU A 105 -4.94 -6.67 28.56
CA GLU A 105 -5.02 -7.48 27.33
C GLU A 105 -5.61 -6.69 26.15
N THR A 106 -6.67 -5.92 26.38
CA THR A 106 -7.28 -5.04 25.36
C THR A 106 -6.26 -4.01 24.83
N LEU A 107 -5.49 -3.38 25.72
CA LEU A 107 -4.49 -2.39 25.33
C LEU A 107 -3.23 -3.00 24.71
N ASN A 108 -2.84 -4.22 25.08
CA ASN A 108 -1.80 -4.96 24.34
C ASN A 108 -2.26 -5.26 22.91
N THR A 109 -3.51 -5.69 22.73
CA THR A 109 -4.07 -5.89 21.37
C THR A 109 -4.07 -4.58 20.58
N TYR A 110 -4.38 -3.45 21.22
CA TYR A 110 -4.28 -2.14 20.56
C TYR A 110 -2.85 -1.79 20.16
N ALA A 111 -1.85 -2.08 21.00
CA ALA A 111 -0.45 -1.93 20.67
C ALA A 111 -0.07 -2.80 19.44
N ASP A 112 -0.49 -4.07 19.43
CA ASP A 112 -0.21 -5.00 18.33
C ASP A 112 -0.83 -4.53 17.01
N VAL A 113 -2.05 -3.98 17.04
CA VAL A 113 -2.69 -3.35 15.87
C VAL A 113 -1.84 -2.19 15.35
N LEU A 114 -1.37 -1.30 16.23
CA LEU A 114 -0.55 -0.16 15.79
C LEU A 114 0.79 -0.61 15.19
N GLU A 115 1.46 -1.62 15.76
CA GLU A 115 2.69 -2.18 15.18
C GLU A 115 2.47 -2.77 13.78
N GLN A 116 1.38 -3.52 13.60
CA GLN A 116 1.00 -4.08 12.31
C GLN A 116 0.77 -2.96 11.29
N LEU A 117 0.04 -1.90 11.66
CA LEU A 117 -0.21 -0.77 10.77
C LEU A 117 1.07 0.02 10.45
N ILE A 118 2.01 0.18 11.39
CA ILE A 118 3.33 0.77 11.13
C ILE A 118 4.08 -0.05 10.07
N ALA A 119 4.07 -1.37 10.17
CA ALA A 119 4.72 -2.25 9.20
C ALA A 119 4.08 -2.12 7.80
N VAL A 120 2.75 -2.05 7.73
CA VAL A 120 2.03 -1.83 6.46
C VAL A 120 2.35 -0.47 5.86
N THR A 121 2.36 0.59 6.67
CA THR A 121 2.74 1.93 6.22
C THR A 121 4.16 1.98 5.68
N ALA A 122 5.11 1.28 6.32
CA ALA A 122 6.48 1.21 5.83
C ALA A 122 6.56 0.61 4.42
N VAL A 123 5.78 -0.46 4.13
CA VAL A 123 5.72 -1.04 2.78
C VAL A 123 5.06 -0.10 1.77
N VAL A 124 3.96 0.56 2.14
CA VAL A 124 3.24 1.49 1.24
C VAL A 124 4.08 2.71 0.87
N THR A 125 4.95 3.14 1.77
CA THR A 125 5.84 4.30 1.59
C THR A 125 7.25 3.91 1.16
N ASP A 126 7.49 2.63 0.86
CA ASP A 126 8.77 2.17 0.33
C ASP A 126 8.92 2.59 -1.15
N GLU A 127 10.05 3.20 -1.46
CA GLU A 127 10.41 3.60 -2.83
C GLU A 127 10.75 2.38 -3.71
N ALA A 128 10.99 1.19 -3.12
CA ALA A 128 11.37 -0.02 -3.84
C ALA A 128 10.37 -0.44 -4.92
N LEU A 129 9.07 -0.19 -4.74
CA LEU A 129 8.09 -0.45 -5.80
C LEU A 129 8.22 0.55 -6.96
N ALA A 130 8.52 1.82 -6.68
CA ALA A 130 8.75 2.80 -7.74
C ALA A 130 10.00 2.45 -8.55
N ASP A 131 11.07 2.00 -7.89
CA ASP A 131 12.26 1.46 -8.55
C ASP A 131 11.93 0.21 -9.38
N ALA A 132 11.11 -0.71 -8.87
CA ALA A 132 10.67 -1.89 -9.61
C ALA A 132 9.85 -1.52 -10.86
N VAL A 133 8.99 -0.49 -10.78
CA VAL A 133 8.27 0.03 -11.95
C VAL A 133 9.25 0.52 -13.01
N ASP A 134 10.24 1.32 -12.61
CA ASP A 134 11.24 1.88 -13.53
C ASP A 134 12.09 0.78 -14.17
N ASP A 135 12.47 -0.27 -13.41
CA ASP A 135 13.16 -1.46 -13.92
C ASP A 135 12.31 -2.24 -14.95
N VAL A 136 11.01 -2.40 -14.68
CA VAL A 136 10.07 -3.06 -15.61
C VAL A 136 9.93 -2.25 -16.91
N VAL A 137 9.78 -0.92 -16.80
CA VAL A 137 9.70 -0.03 -17.96
C VAL A 137 10.98 -0.13 -18.79
N ALA A 138 12.16 -0.05 -18.16
CA ALA A 138 13.44 -0.19 -18.85
C ALA A 138 13.59 -1.56 -19.53
N ALA A 139 13.15 -2.65 -18.89
CA ALA A 139 13.17 -3.98 -19.47
C ALA A 139 12.24 -4.10 -20.69
N ILE A 140 11.06 -3.47 -20.66
CA ILE A 140 10.11 -3.45 -21.78
C ILE A 140 10.65 -2.66 -22.98
N ASP A 141 11.34 -1.55 -22.73
CA ASP A 141 11.99 -0.75 -23.76
C ASP A 141 13.28 -1.42 -24.31
N GLY A 142 13.68 -2.57 -23.75
CA GLY A 142 14.84 -3.34 -24.18
C GLY A 142 16.17 -2.77 -23.70
N GLU A 143 16.13 -1.84 -22.75
CA GLU A 143 17.31 -1.21 -22.12
C GLU A 143 17.71 -1.94 -20.82
N GLY A 144 16.78 -2.67 -20.20
CA GLY A 144 16.96 -3.41 -18.95
C GLY A 144 17.05 -4.93 -19.09
N ASP A 145 17.37 -5.60 -17.99
CA ASP A 145 17.35 -7.06 -17.87
C ASP A 145 15.96 -7.52 -17.40
N ARG A 146 15.21 -8.18 -18.28
CA ARG A 146 13.85 -8.66 -18.00
C ARG A 146 13.79 -9.72 -16.90
N GLU A 147 14.80 -10.56 -16.76
CA GLU A 147 14.82 -11.59 -15.70
C GLU A 147 15.09 -10.93 -14.34
N ALA A 148 15.97 -9.93 -14.30
CA ALA A 148 16.21 -9.14 -13.09
C ALA A 148 14.97 -8.32 -12.70
N ALA A 149 14.35 -7.60 -13.65
CA ALA A 149 13.14 -6.82 -13.39
C ALA A 149 11.97 -7.68 -12.90
N ALA A 150 11.81 -8.88 -13.47
CA ALA A 150 10.80 -9.84 -13.00
C ALA A 150 11.07 -10.33 -11.57
N ALA A 151 12.33 -10.57 -11.21
CA ALA A 151 12.70 -11.00 -9.86
C ALA A 151 12.49 -9.89 -8.82
N THR A 152 12.86 -8.65 -9.13
CA THR A 152 12.60 -7.49 -8.27
C THR A 152 11.10 -7.29 -8.07
N LEU A 153 10.31 -7.37 -9.15
CA LEU A 153 8.86 -7.22 -9.07
C LEU A 153 8.21 -8.33 -8.22
N ASP A 154 8.61 -9.59 -8.39
CA ASP A 154 8.10 -10.74 -7.61
C ASP A 154 8.39 -10.61 -6.11
N GLU A 155 9.56 -10.07 -5.75
CA GLU A 155 9.90 -9.75 -4.36
C GLU A 155 8.96 -8.66 -3.81
N GLN A 156 8.76 -7.59 -4.57
CA GLN A 156 7.89 -6.48 -4.17
C GLN A 156 6.40 -6.86 -4.08
N THR A 157 5.88 -7.65 -5.03
CA THR A 157 4.49 -8.13 -4.96
C THR A 157 4.28 -9.08 -3.79
N THR A 158 5.29 -9.90 -3.44
CA THR A 158 5.27 -10.72 -2.22
C THR A 158 5.21 -9.87 -0.95
N GLU A 159 5.97 -8.78 -0.87
CA GLU A 159 5.95 -7.86 0.28
C GLU A 159 4.60 -7.13 0.41
N ILE A 160 4.02 -6.68 -0.70
CA ILE A 160 2.70 -6.04 -0.74
C ILE A 160 1.60 -7.02 -0.31
N ASP A 161 1.64 -8.28 -0.75
CA ASP A 161 0.68 -9.31 -0.34
C ASP A 161 0.78 -9.63 1.17
N ALA A 162 2.00 -9.63 1.71
CA ALA A 162 2.23 -9.78 3.14
C ALA A 162 1.67 -8.57 3.92
N ALA A 163 1.88 -7.35 3.42
CA ALA A 163 1.33 -6.13 4.00
C ALA A 163 -0.21 -6.15 3.97
N ARG A 164 -0.82 -6.61 2.87
CA ARG A 164 -2.28 -6.77 2.77
C ARG A 164 -2.83 -7.73 3.82
N THR A 165 -2.19 -8.88 3.99
CA THR A 165 -2.56 -9.86 5.01
C THR A 165 -2.46 -9.25 6.40
N THR A 166 -1.37 -8.54 6.68
CA THR A 166 -1.12 -7.85 7.96
C THR A 166 -2.18 -6.76 8.22
N TYR A 167 -2.55 -5.99 7.20
CA TYR A 167 -3.63 -5.00 7.31
C TYR A 167 -4.98 -5.64 7.62
N ASP A 168 -5.33 -6.73 6.93
CA ASP A 168 -6.60 -7.44 7.14
C ASP A 168 -6.69 -8.04 8.56
N GLU A 169 -5.57 -8.53 9.10
CA GLU A 169 -5.45 -9.01 10.49
C GLU A 169 -5.64 -7.86 11.49
N ALA A 170 -4.90 -6.75 11.33
CA ALA A 170 -5.05 -5.56 12.16
C ALA A 170 -6.49 -5.03 12.15
N LEU A 171 -7.12 -4.99 10.98
CA LEU A 171 -8.51 -4.54 10.82
C LEU A 171 -9.52 -5.49 11.48
N ALA A 172 -9.24 -6.80 11.46
CA ALA A 172 -10.06 -7.77 12.18
C ALA A 172 -9.99 -7.53 13.71
N ASP A 173 -8.81 -7.23 14.24
CA ASP A 173 -8.61 -6.91 15.65
C ASP A 173 -9.30 -5.59 16.02
N VAL A 174 -9.20 -4.55 15.18
CA VAL A 174 -9.94 -3.28 15.37
C VAL A 174 -11.44 -3.53 15.47
N ARG A 175 -12.01 -4.36 14.58
CA ARG A 175 -13.44 -4.71 14.60
C ARG A 175 -13.84 -5.59 15.78
N SER A 176 -12.89 -6.23 16.44
CA SER A 176 -13.14 -7.04 17.63
C SER A 176 -13.28 -6.20 18.91
N PHE A 177 -12.78 -4.96 18.90
CA PHE A 177 -12.90 -4.04 20.03
C PHE A 177 -14.37 -3.72 20.33
N GLY A 178 -14.74 -3.82 21.61
CA GLY A 178 -16.08 -3.48 22.11
C GLY A 178 -16.09 -2.24 23.00
N ASP A 179 -17.21 -2.00 23.69
CA ASP A 179 -17.43 -0.84 24.57
C ASP A 179 -16.29 -0.61 25.59
N ARG A 180 -15.61 -1.69 26.01
CA ARG A 180 -14.51 -1.59 26.97
C ARG A 180 -13.29 -0.85 26.40
N PHE A 181 -12.99 -1.05 25.12
CA PHE A 181 -11.92 -0.31 24.43
C PHE A 181 -12.24 1.18 24.39
N GLU A 182 -13.47 1.54 24.02
CA GLU A 182 -13.92 2.94 23.97
C GLU A 182 -13.85 3.58 25.36
N GLU A 183 -14.25 2.87 26.40
CA GLU A 183 -14.15 3.37 27.78
C GLU A 183 -12.70 3.64 28.20
N LEU A 184 -11.76 2.80 27.78
CA LEU A 184 -10.34 2.93 28.11
C LEU A 184 -9.65 4.05 27.31
N THR A 185 -9.86 4.08 26.01
CA THR A 185 -9.10 4.94 25.08
C THR A 185 -9.80 6.25 24.74
N SER A 186 -11.11 6.33 25.00
CA SER A 186 -12.01 7.37 24.48
C SER A 186 -12.06 7.42 22.93
N LEU A 187 -11.67 6.34 22.25
CA LEU A 187 -11.74 6.18 20.80
C LEU A 187 -12.83 5.17 20.44
N GLU A 188 -13.68 5.53 19.48
CA GLU A 188 -14.66 4.59 18.92
C GLU A 188 -13.94 3.65 17.93
N PRO A 189 -14.13 2.32 17.98
CA PRO A 189 -13.53 1.40 17.02
C PRO A 189 -13.82 1.75 15.55
N ALA A 190 -15.02 2.29 15.28
CA ALA A 190 -15.40 2.76 13.95
C ALA A 190 -14.55 3.94 13.45
N GLN A 191 -14.10 4.83 14.35
CA GLN A 191 -13.20 5.92 13.99
C GLN A 191 -11.80 5.41 13.66
N LEU A 192 -11.33 4.38 14.37
CA LEU A 192 -10.06 3.72 14.07
C LEU A 192 -10.13 3.00 12.71
N GLU A 193 -11.21 2.26 12.46
CA GLU A 193 -11.47 1.62 11.15
C GLU A 193 -11.50 2.64 10.00
N GLU A 194 -12.22 3.76 10.18
CA GLU A 194 -12.24 4.85 9.19
C GLU A 194 -10.85 5.48 8.98
N GLY A 195 -10.08 5.65 10.05
CA GLY A 195 -8.74 6.23 10.00
C GLY A 195 -7.72 5.36 9.27
N VAL A 196 -7.85 4.03 9.33
CA VAL A 196 -6.92 3.11 8.65
C VAL A 196 -7.37 2.72 7.24
N ALA A 197 -8.62 2.99 6.87
CA ALA A 197 -9.16 2.65 5.55
C ALA A 197 -8.30 3.15 4.36
N PRO A 198 -7.77 4.39 4.36
CA PRO A 198 -6.91 4.86 3.27
C PRO A 198 -5.65 4.03 3.09
N LEU A 199 -5.09 3.47 4.16
CA LEU A 199 -3.92 2.59 4.09
C LEU A 199 -4.26 1.28 3.38
N GLY A 200 -5.43 0.70 3.69
CA GLY A 200 -5.93 -0.49 3.00
C GLY A 200 -6.17 -0.26 1.51
N ASP A 201 -6.74 0.91 1.15
CA ASP A 201 -6.94 1.30 -0.23
C ASP A 201 -5.60 1.47 -0.97
N ALA A 202 -4.59 2.06 -0.32
CA ALA A 202 -3.25 2.19 -0.87
C ALA A 202 -2.61 0.82 -1.14
N VAL A 203 -2.60 -0.09 -0.17
CA VAL A 203 -2.05 -1.45 -0.35
C VAL A 203 -2.76 -2.20 -1.49
N ALA A 204 -4.09 -2.11 -1.57
CA ALA A 204 -4.86 -2.76 -2.63
C ALA A 204 -4.53 -2.17 -4.02
N SER A 205 -4.31 -0.86 -4.09
CA SER A 205 -3.90 -0.18 -5.32
C SER A 205 -2.50 -0.61 -5.76
N LEU A 206 -1.53 -0.67 -4.84
CA LEU A 206 -0.17 -1.14 -5.12
C LEU A 206 -0.16 -2.61 -5.59
N ALA A 207 -0.96 -3.48 -4.97
CA ALA A 207 -1.10 -4.86 -5.42
C ALA A 207 -1.62 -4.95 -6.86
N THR A 208 -2.61 -4.11 -7.19
CA THR A 208 -3.17 -4.04 -8.55
C THR A 208 -2.14 -3.52 -9.56
N ILE A 209 -1.32 -2.54 -9.17
CA ILE A 209 -0.21 -2.05 -10.00
C ILE A 209 0.80 -3.19 -10.24
N GLY A 210 1.17 -3.93 -9.20
CA GLY A 210 2.04 -5.11 -9.28
C GLY A 210 1.53 -6.14 -10.29
N ASP A 211 0.27 -6.58 -10.16
CA ASP A 211 -0.39 -7.50 -11.09
C ASP A 211 -0.33 -6.99 -12.55
N GLY A 212 -0.50 -5.67 -12.74
CA GLY A 212 -0.43 -5.03 -14.04
C GLY A 212 0.96 -5.09 -14.67
N LEU A 213 2.01 -4.87 -13.87
CA LEU A 213 3.41 -4.96 -14.30
C LEU A 213 3.84 -6.39 -14.59
N GLU A 214 3.41 -7.37 -13.78
CA GLU A 214 3.66 -8.79 -14.03
C GLU A 214 3.05 -9.21 -15.38
N SER A 215 1.79 -8.78 -15.61
CA SER A 215 1.10 -9.00 -16.89
C SER A 215 1.83 -8.37 -18.08
N MET A 216 2.44 -7.19 -17.91
CA MET A 216 3.28 -6.55 -18.94
C MET A 216 4.55 -7.36 -19.27
N LEU A 217 5.23 -7.89 -18.25
CA LEU A 217 6.42 -8.74 -18.43
C LEU A 217 6.07 -10.06 -19.14
N ASP A 218 4.96 -10.69 -18.75
CA ASP A 218 4.44 -11.90 -19.38
C ASP A 218 4.03 -11.68 -20.83
N GLY A 219 3.40 -10.53 -21.11
CA GLY A 219 3.05 -10.08 -22.45
C GLY A 219 4.28 -9.93 -23.33
N THR A 220 5.30 -9.24 -22.82
CA THR A 220 6.58 -9.02 -23.51
C THR A 220 7.30 -10.34 -23.81
N GLY A 221 7.40 -11.24 -22.82
CA GLY A 221 7.99 -12.57 -23.03
C GLY A 221 7.21 -13.41 -24.05
N SER A 222 5.88 -13.27 -24.11
CA SER A 222 5.04 -13.94 -25.12
C SER A 222 5.21 -13.34 -26.51
N LEU A 223 5.37 -12.02 -26.60
CA LEU A 223 5.65 -11.30 -27.84
C LEU A 223 6.99 -11.74 -28.44
N GLU A 224 8.06 -11.81 -27.64
CA GLU A 224 9.39 -12.31 -28.04
C GLU A 224 9.31 -13.72 -28.63
N ARG A 225 8.69 -14.66 -27.89
CA ARG A 225 8.48 -16.04 -28.37
C ARG A 225 7.67 -16.09 -29.67
N GLY A 226 6.69 -15.20 -29.82
CA GLY A 226 5.90 -15.06 -31.03
C GLY A 226 6.74 -14.65 -32.24
N ARG A 227 7.63 -13.66 -32.06
CA ARG A 227 8.56 -13.20 -33.09
C ARG A 227 9.52 -14.33 -33.50
N ASP A 228 10.12 -15.02 -32.54
CA ASP A 228 10.99 -16.17 -32.81
C ASP A 228 10.27 -17.24 -33.63
N HIS A 229 9.05 -17.60 -33.26
CA HIS A 229 8.26 -18.57 -34.01
C HIS A 229 7.91 -18.07 -35.42
N PHE A 230 7.58 -16.79 -35.57
CA PHE A 230 7.23 -16.19 -36.85
C PHE A 230 8.43 -16.20 -37.82
N GLU A 231 9.60 -15.82 -37.33
CA GLU A 231 10.86 -15.80 -38.10
C GLU A 231 11.29 -17.20 -38.54
N ASN A 232 11.01 -18.22 -37.72
CA ASN A 232 11.26 -19.63 -38.03
C ASN A 232 10.15 -20.27 -38.91
N GLY A 233 9.17 -19.50 -39.37
CA GLY A 233 8.06 -19.99 -40.20
C GLY A 233 7.05 -20.88 -39.46
N ALA A 234 7.10 -20.92 -38.12
CA ALA A 234 6.18 -21.67 -37.27
C ALA A 234 4.92 -20.84 -36.95
N TYR A 235 4.20 -20.40 -37.99
CA TYR A 235 3.14 -19.38 -37.90
C TYR A 235 2.01 -19.74 -36.92
N ASP A 236 1.60 -21.00 -36.82
CA ASP A 236 0.59 -21.42 -35.84
C ASP A 236 1.03 -21.24 -34.40
N ARG A 237 2.32 -21.46 -34.11
CA ARG A 237 2.89 -21.23 -32.77
C ARG A 237 3.04 -19.74 -32.51
N ALA A 238 3.51 -18.99 -33.51
CA ALA A 238 3.60 -17.53 -33.45
C ALA A 238 2.24 -16.91 -33.12
N ARG A 239 1.18 -17.30 -33.84
CA ARG A 239 -0.20 -16.84 -33.61
C ARG A 239 -0.67 -17.09 -32.17
N LYS A 240 -0.35 -18.25 -31.58
CA LYS A 240 -0.71 -18.56 -30.19
C LYS A 240 0.06 -17.72 -29.19
N ALA A 241 1.36 -17.53 -29.41
CA ALA A 241 2.20 -16.71 -28.56
C ALA A 241 1.77 -15.23 -28.60
N PHE A 242 1.48 -14.68 -29.78
CA PHE A 242 0.93 -13.33 -29.92
C PHE A 242 -0.46 -13.19 -29.29
N ALA A 243 -1.31 -14.21 -29.37
CA ALA A 243 -2.60 -14.19 -28.66
C ALA A 243 -2.42 -14.16 -27.13
N ALA A 244 -1.45 -14.90 -26.60
CA ALA A 244 -1.12 -14.86 -25.18
C ALA A 244 -0.58 -13.47 -24.77
N ALA A 245 0.26 -12.87 -25.61
CA ALA A 245 0.74 -11.51 -25.40
C ALA A 245 -0.41 -10.49 -25.36
N GLU A 246 -1.34 -10.55 -26.33
CA GLU A 246 -2.53 -9.69 -26.40
C GLU A 246 -3.38 -9.81 -25.13
N THR A 247 -3.64 -11.03 -24.66
CA THR A 247 -4.38 -11.26 -23.40
C THR A 247 -3.65 -10.69 -22.18
N ALA A 248 -2.33 -10.88 -22.07
CA ALA A 248 -1.56 -10.38 -20.95
C ALA A 248 -1.55 -8.83 -20.92
N PHE A 249 -1.38 -8.17 -22.06
CA PHE A 249 -1.47 -6.71 -22.14
C PHE A 249 -2.88 -6.16 -21.87
N GLU A 250 -3.93 -6.91 -22.22
CA GLU A 250 -5.31 -6.55 -21.85
C GLU A 250 -5.54 -6.66 -20.33
N SER A 251 -4.98 -7.70 -19.69
CA SER A 251 -4.98 -7.85 -18.23
C SER A 251 -4.24 -6.70 -17.56
N ALA A 252 -3.04 -6.35 -18.04
CA ALA A 252 -2.27 -5.21 -17.55
C ALA A 252 -3.06 -3.91 -17.65
N ARG A 253 -3.65 -3.63 -18.81
CA ARG A 253 -4.48 -2.44 -19.04
C ARG A 253 -5.66 -2.38 -18.05
N THR A 254 -6.32 -3.50 -17.83
CA THR A 254 -7.46 -3.59 -16.90
C THR A 254 -7.03 -3.33 -15.46
N ALA A 255 -5.84 -3.80 -15.06
CA ALA A 255 -5.28 -3.51 -13.75
C ALA A 255 -4.99 -2.00 -13.59
N PHE A 256 -4.38 -1.38 -14.60
CA PHE A 256 -4.10 0.07 -14.58
C PHE A 256 -5.34 0.96 -14.75
N ASP A 257 -6.46 0.41 -15.22
CA ASP A 257 -7.77 1.08 -15.26
C ASP A 257 -8.44 1.16 -13.87
N ALA A 258 -7.89 0.49 -12.85
CA ALA A 258 -8.43 0.53 -11.49
C ALA A 258 -8.37 1.93 -10.87
N ASP A 259 -9.36 2.25 -10.04
CA ASP A 259 -9.59 3.60 -9.54
C ASP A 259 -8.43 4.09 -8.65
N ASN A 260 -7.85 5.23 -9.05
CA ASN A 260 -6.94 6.10 -8.29
C ASN A 260 -5.67 5.40 -7.76
N PRO A 261 -4.62 5.25 -8.57
CA PRO A 261 -3.29 4.96 -8.02
C PRO A 261 -2.91 6.04 -6.99
N PRO A 262 -2.08 5.71 -5.98
CA PRO A 262 -1.50 6.72 -5.10
C PRO A 262 -0.83 7.81 -5.95
N ALA A 263 -0.88 9.07 -5.52
CA ALA A 263 -0.54 10.19 -6.42
C ALA A 263 0.90 10.11 -6.96
N GLY A 264 1.85 9.59 -6.17
CA GLY A 264 3.24 9.32 -6.60
C GLY A 264 3.38 8.28 -7.72
N PHE A 265 2.35 7.48 -7.98
CA PHE A 265 2.30 6.47 -9.04
C PHE A 265 1.44 6.88 -10.24
N ALA A 266 0.65 7.97 -10.15
CA ALA A 266 -0.35 8.31 -11.17
C ALA A 266 0.25 8.49 -12.58
N ASP A 267 1.36 9.22 -12.69
CA ASP A 267 2.04 9.42 -13.98
C ASP A 267 2.66 8.12 -14.51
N ARG A 268 3.30 7.33 -13.63
CA ARG A 268 3.89 6.02 -13.99
C ARG A 268 2.84 5.03 -14.48
N VAL A 269 1.71 4.94 -13.77
CA VAL A 269 0.56 4.11 -14.16
C VAL A 269 -0.05 4.60 -15.47
N GLY A 270 -0.14 5.92 -15.68
CA GLY A 270 -0.58 6.50 -16.95
C GLY A 270 0.30 6.08 -18.14
N THR A 271 1.63 6.11 -17.95
CA THR A 271 2.59 5.63 -18.95
C THR A 271 2.45 4.12 -19.19
N ALA A 272 2.41 3.32 -18.12
CA ALA A 272 2.26 1.86 -18.21
C ALA A 272 0.94 1.46 -18.89
N HIS A 273 -0.16 2.14 -18.60
CA HIS A 273 -1.45 1.96 -19.27
C HIS A 273 -1.36 2.28 -20.78
N CYS A 274 -0.71 3.39 -21.15
CA CYS A 274 -0.47 3.74 -22.55
C CYS A 274 0.35 2.65 -23.25
N GLN A 275 1.44 2.19 -22.63
CA GLN A 275 2.29 1.13 -23.16
C GLN A 275 1.52 -0.18 -23.33
N ALA A 276 0.81 -0.64 -22.29
CA ALA A 276 -0.02 -1.85 -22.34
C ALA A 276 -1.01 -1.82 -23.50
N THR A 277 -1.66 -0.67 -23.72
CA THR A 277 -2.57 -0.47 -24.85
C THR A 277 -1.87 -0.67 -26.19
N ARG A 278 -0.72 -0.01 -26.40
CA ARG A 278 0.05 -0.10 -27.66
C ARG A 278 0.66 -1.47 -27.90
N LEU A 279 1.15 -2.11 -26.85
CA LEU A 279 1.70 -3.46 -26.91
C LEU A 279 0.60 -4.49 -27.21
N GLY A 280 -0.60 -4.31 -26.67
CA GLY A 280 -1.78 -5.09 -27.03
C GLY A 280 -2.16 -4.96 -28.51
N GLU A 281 -2.19 -3.73 -29.03
CA GLU A 281 -2.38 -3.46 -30.47
C GLU A 281 -1.31 -4.18 -31.32
N ALA A 282 -0.03 -4.04 -30.96
CA ALA A 282 1.09 -4.68 -31.64
C ALA A 282 0.95 -6.20 -31.67
N ALA A 283 0.64 -6.82 -30.54
CA ALA A 283 0.42 -8.26 -30.43
C ALA A 283 -0.75 -8.73 -31.33
N GLY A 284 -1.84 -7.97 -31.37
CA GLY A 284 -2.98 -8.24 -32.25
C GLY A 284 -2.62 -8.21 -33.74
N ASP A 285 -1.85 -7.21 -34.16
CA ASP A 285 -1.38 -7.08 -35.55
C ASP A 285 -0.36 -8.17 -35.92
N PHE A 286 0.58 -8.51 -35.04
CA PHE A 286 1.49 -9.65 -35.27
C PHE A 286 0.76 -10.99 -35.31
N ARG A 287 -0.28 -11.18 -34.50
CA ARG A 287 -1.15 -12.36 -34.56
C ARG A 287 -1.84 -12.46 -35.92
N ALA A 288 -2.37 -11.36 -36.43
CA ALA A 288 -2.98 -11.28 -37.75
C ALA A 288 -1.96 -11.54 -38.87
N ALA A 289 -0.74 -11.00 -38.75
CA ALA A 289 0.37 -11.27 -39.67
C ALA A 289 0.71 -12.76 -39.72
N ALA A 290 0.79 -13.42 -38.56
CA ALA A 290 1.03 -14.86 -38.45
C ALA A 290 -0.09 -15.68 -39.11
N SER A 291 -1.35 -15.28 -38.94
CA SER A 291 -2.48 -15.94 -39.61
C SER A 291 -2.39 -15.81 -41.13
N ALA A 292 -2.18 -14.60 -41.65
CA ALA A 292 -2.06 -14.36 -43.09
C ALA A 292 -0.87 -15.11 -43.70
N ALA A 293 0.26 -15.18 -42.98
CA ALA A 293 1.44 -15.93 -43.43
C ALA A 293 1.17 -17.45 -43.49
N ALA A 294 0.44 -18.01 -42.51
CA ALA A 294 0.01 -19.41 -42.51
C ALA A 294 -0.90 -19.74 -43.72
N ASP A 295 -1.75 -18.80 -44.11
CA ASP A 295 -2.64 -18.91 -45.28
C ASP A 295 -1.93 -18.64 -46.62
N GLY A 296 -0.67 -18.20 -46.59
CA GLY A 296 0.12 -17.87 -47.77
C GLY A 296 -0.13 -16.46 -48.34
N ASP A 297 -0.91 -15.62 -47.65
CA ASP A 297 -1.15 -14.23 -48.01
C ASP A 297 0.00 -13.32 -47.56
N ARG A 298 1.02 -13.23 -48.43
CA ARG A 298 2.24 -12.46 -48.13
C ARG A 298 2.03 -10.95 -48.08
N ILE A 299 1.00 -10.43 -48.74
CA ILE A 299 0.76 -8.97 -48.78
C ILE A 299 0.17 -8.56 -47.44
N THR A 300 -0.92 -9.21 -47.03
CA THR A 300 -1.54 -8.94 -45.73
C THR A 300 -0.61 -9.27 -44.57
N ALA A 301 0.17 -10.36 -44.66
CA ALA A 301 1.15 -10.67 -43.62
C ALA A 301 2.19 -9.56 -43.43
N ARG A 302 2.64 -8.93 -44.52
CA ARG A 302 3.61 -7.84 -44.45
C ARG A 302 2.99 -6.55 -43.93
N GLU A 303 1.80 -6.20 -44.41
CA GLU A 303 1.05 -5.04 -43.93
C GLU A 303 0.84 -5.12 -42.41
N LYS A 304 0.26 -6.23 -41.94
CA LYS A 304 0.01 -6.45 -40.51
C LYS A 304 1.27 -6.49 -39.67
N ARG A 305 2.37 -7.02 -40.21
CA ARG A 305 3.66 -6.96 -39.52
C ARG A 305 4.14 -5.51 -39.35
N ASN A 306 4.02 -4.69 -40.39
CA ASN A 306 4.42 -3.28 -40.30
C ASN A 306 3.53 -2.53 -39.31
N ASP A 307 2.22 -2.76 -39.32
CA ASP A 307 1.30 -2.16 -38.33
C ASP A 307 1.72 -2.53 -36.90
N GLY A 308 2.11 -3.79 -36.67
CA GLY A 308 2.66 -4.24 -35.39
C GLY A 308 3.98 -3.56 -35.02
N GLU A 309 4.90 -3.36 -35.97
CA GLU A 309 6.16 -2.63 -35.75
C GLU A 309 5.88 -1.14 -35.40
N ASP A 310 4.94 -0.50 -36.09
CA ASP A 310 4.53 0.89 -35.83
C ASP A 310 3.89 1.03 -34.43
N ALA A 311 3.11 0.03 -33.99
CA ALA A 311 2.51 0.00 -32.66
C ALA A 311 3.57 -0.20 -31.55
N LEU A 312 4.62 -1.01 -31.77
CA LEU A 312 5.76 -1.10 -30.85
C LEU A 312 6.49 0.25 -30.71
N GLU A 313 6.73 0.94 -31.83
CA GLU A 313 7.33 2.28 -31.78
C GLU A 313 6.39 3.29 -31.07
N ALA A 314 5.07 3.11 -31.16
CA ALA A 314 4.12 3.92 -30.41
C ALA A 314 4.16 3.64 -28.90
N ALA A 315 4.41 2.41 -28.48
CA ALA A 315 4.56 2.06 -27.06
C ALA A 315 5.78 2.78 -26.44
N GLY A 316 6.93 2.77 -27.11
CA GLY A 316 8.13 3.48 -26.65
C GLY A 316 8.03 5.02 -26.68
N ARG A 317 6.90 5.57 -27.16
CA ARG A 317 6.60 7.03 -27.16
C ARG A 317 5.57 7.42 -26.09
N CYS A 318 5.18 6.49 -25.22
CA CYS A 318 4.28 6.78 -24.09
C CYS A 318 4.97 7.52 -22.94
N ALA A 319 6.31 7.48 -22.87
CA ALA A 319 7.15 8.19 -21.90
C ALA A 319 7.50 9.62 -22.33
#